data_AF-A0A4Y9TFK2-F1
#
_entry.id   AF-A0A4Y9TFK2-F1
#
_cell.length_a   1.000
_cell.length_b   1.000
_cell.length_c   1.000
_cell.angle_alpha   90.00
_cell.angle_beta   90.00
_cell.angle_gamma   90.00
#
_symmetry.space_group_name_H-M   'P 1'
#
loop_
_entity.id
_entity.type
_entity.pdbx_description
1 polymer ?
#
loop_
_entity_poly.entity_id
_entity_poly.type
_entity_poly.pdbx_seq_one_letter_code
_entity_poly.pdbx_strand_id
1 'polypeptide(L)'
;MSHGLMFTNNSDVVVLDSEFSRLVILYSGRYSSGASFPYPITSAEAPLIFVRPDNSQSFQWIRLNGGPGNWTGWSNTGFGGGAGSYFIAAYQSTPTAEYGLRLWDGNSKLLFDNGTSCAQFTNVITGWNFLGSSNPSVGRWEFRWNAGVPLNTGNYMLINNIAMDIPGRDTFSKLSCTWDYGSNSIMVLLQNIGDFNAGALFLPLMFSKPTS
;
A
#
# COMPACT_ATOMS: atom_id res chain seq x y z
N MET A 1 -21.93 12.92 -19.82
CA MET A 1 -21.08 12.28 -20.85
C MET A 1 -21.63 12.60 -22.23
N SER A 2 -20.84 13.19 -23.13
CA SER A 2 -21.26 13.36 -24.55
C SER A 2 -21.02 12.10 -25.37
N HIS A 3 -19.95 11.34 -25.07
CA HIS A 3 -19.62 10.02 -25.64
C HIS A 3 -18.85 9.20 -24.60
N GLY A 4 -19.07 7.88 -24.48
CA GLY A 4 -18.36 7.03 -23.52
C GLY A 4 -19.04 5.68 -23.25
N LEU A 5 -18.40 4.85 -22.42
CA LEU A 5 -18.94 3.60 -21.89
C LEU A 5 -18.99 3.70 -20.37
N MET A 6 -20.16 3.45 -19.79
CA MET A 6 -20.37 3.37 -18.34
C MET A 6 -21.06 2.05 -18.02
N PHE A 7 -20.47 1.30 -17.09
CA PHE A 7 -21.10 0.12 -16.51
C PHE A 7 -21.45 0.41 -15.06
N THR A 8 -22.73 0.29 -14.72
CA THR A 8 -23.22 0.32 -13.34
C THR A 8 -23.72 -1.04 -12.90
N ASN A 9 -23.61 -1.32 -11.61
CA ASN A 9 -24.34 -2.44 -11.02
C ASN A 9 -25.81 -2.05 -10.73
N ASN A 10 -26.61 -2.99 -10.23
CA ASN A 10 -28.02 -2.78 -9.87
C ASN A 10 -28.23 -1.82 -8.68
N SER A 11 -27.17 -1.19 -8.18
CA SER A 11 -27.18 -0.21 -7.08
C SER A 11 -26.58 1.12 -7.52
N ASP A 12 -26.53 1.38 -8.83
CA ASP A 12 -26.00 2.61 -9.44
C ASP A 12 -24.53 2.92 -9.12
N VAL A 13 -23.77 1.92 -8.68
CA VAL A 13 -22.33 2.05 -8.47
C VAL A 13 -21.63 1.92 -9.82
N VAL A 14 -20.90 2.96 -10.22
CA VAL A 14 -20.08 2.96 -11.43
C VAL A 14 -18.90 2.00 -11.26
N VAL A 15 -18.91 0.91 -12.01
CA VAL A 15 -17.87 -0.13 -12.00
C VAL A 15 -16.75 0.22 -12.96
N LEU A 16 -17.10 0.91 -14.04
CA LEU A 16 -16.17 1.35 -15.08
C LEU A 16 -16.75 2.56 -15.80
N ASP A 17 -15.89 3.54 -16.07
CA ASP A 17 -16.23 4.79 -16.75
C ASP A 17 -15.11 5.18 -17.74
N SER A 18 -15.49 6.03 -18.67
CA SER A 18 -14.67 6.72 -19.66
C SER A 18 -13.84 7.89 -19.11
N GLU A 19 -13.94 8.21 -17.81
CA GLU A 19 -13.21 9.32 -17.19
C GLU A 19 -12.09 8.84 -16.25
N PHE A 20 -12.36 7.82 -15.43
CA PHE A 20 -11.42 7.34 -14.41
C PHE A 20 -11.03 5.87 -14.63
N SER A 21 -9.73 5.60 -14.58
CA SER A 21 -9.21 4.24 -14.59
C SER A 21 -9.46 3.56 -13.25
N ARG A 22 -9.57 2.23 -13.25
CA ARG A 22 -9.60 1.43 -12.02
C ARG A 22 -8.18 1.35 -11.42
N LEU A 23 -8.08 0.93 -10.17
CA LEU A 23 -6.78 0.58 -9.59
C LEU A 23 -6.28 -0.73 -10.20
N VAL A 24 -5.49 -0.62 -11.27
CA VAL A 24 -5.01 -1.75 -12.08
C VAL A 24 -3.68 -2.23 -11.57
N ILE A 25 -3.52 -3.55 -11.50
CA ILE A 25 -2.25 -4.19 -11.20
C ILE A 25 -1.37 -4.10 -12.44
N LEU A 26 -0.25 -3.39 -12.33
CA LEU A 26 0.66 -3.19 -13.46
C LEU A 26 1.60 -4.38 -13.61
N TYR A 27 2.13 -4.89 -12.50
CA TYR A 27 2.85 -6.17 -12.46
C TYR A 27 2.96 -6.66 -10.99
N SER A 28 3.42 -7.90 -10.83
CA SER A 28 3.72 -8.51 -9.52
C SER A 28 5.09 -9.20 -9.53
N GLY A 29 5.64 -9.47 -8.35
CA GLY A 29 6.96 -10.08 -8.24
C GLY A 29 7.35 -10.44 -6.81
N ARG A 30 8.64 -10.74 -6.65
CA ARG A 30 9.28 -11.04 -5.37
C ARG A 30 10.16 -9.87 -4.97
N TYR A 31 10.19 -9.54 -3.68
CA TYR A 31 11.04 -8.49 -3.13
C TYR A 31 12.05 -9.08 -2.13
N SER A 32 13.15 -8.37 -1.94
CA SER A 32 14.13 -8.61 -0.88
C SER A 32 14.64 -7.26 -0.39
N SER A 33 14.12 -6.80 0.75
CA SER A 33 14.36 -5.45 1.29
C SER A 33 13.88 -4.30 0.37
N GLY A 34 13.00 -4.61 -0.57
CA GLY A 34 12.61 -3.72 -1.65
C GLY A 34 12.58 -4.43 -2.99
N ALA A 35 12.18 -3.72 -4.04
CA ALA A 35 12.21 -4.23 -5.39
C ALA A 35 12.44 -3.10 -6.41
N SER A 36 13.20 -3.42 -7.46
CA SER A 36 13.28 -2.61 -8.68
C SER A 36 12.15 -3.01 -9.61
N PHE A 37 11.58 -2.03 -10.29
CA PHE A 37 10.49 -2.25 -11.23
C PHE A 37 11.07 -2.71 -12.57
N PRO A 38 10.43 -3.69 -13.25
CA PRO A 38 10.89 -4.16 -14.57
C PRO A 38 10.85 -3.06 -15.64
N TYR A 39 9.98 -2.06 -15.45
CA TYR A 39 9.89 -0.85 -16.25
C TYR A 39 9.42 0.31 -15.36
N PRO A 40 9.77 1.57 -15.70
CA PRO A 40 9.29 2.73 -14.96
C PRO A 40 7.77 2.89 -15.04
N ILE A 41 7.15 3.27 -13.93
CA ILE A 41 5.73 3.65 -13.91
C ILE A 41 5.61 5.15 -14.17
N THR A 42 4.80 5.51 -15.17
CA THR A 42 4.69 6.87 -15.71
C THR A 42 3.57 7.70 -15.09
N SER A 43 2.92 7.21 -14.04
CA SER A 43 1.91 7.97 -13.31
C SER A 43 2.51 9.20 -12.62
N ALA A 44 1.75 10.30 -12.61
CA ALA A 44 2.13 11.50 -11.85
C ALA A 44 2.16 11.20 -10.34
N GLU A 45 1.15 10.49 -9.85
CA GLU A 45 1.11 9.99 -8.47
C GLU A 45 1.98 8.74 -8.30
N ALA A 46 2.44 8.52 -7.07
CA ALA A 46 3.14 7.30 -6.69
C ALA A 46 2.26 6.06 -6.90
N PRO A 47 2.79 4.96 -7.47
CA PRO A 47 2.06 3.71 -7.50
C PRO A 47 1.84 3.17 -6.08
N LEU A 48 0.72 2.48 -5.89
CA LEU A 48 0.38 1.80 -4.65
C LEU A 48 1.10 0.45 -4.62
N ILE A 49 1.84 0.20 -3.54
CA ILE A 49 2.69 -0.97 -3.37
C ILE A 49 2.10 -1.83 -2.27
N PHE A 50 1.68 -3.03 -2.66
CA PHE A 50 1.08 -3.99 -1.76
C PHE A 50 2.03 -5.16 -1.56
N VAL A 51 2.38 -5.46 -0.31
CA VAL A 51 3.36 -6.50 0.04
C VAL A 51 2.76 -7.60 0.90
N ARG A 52 3.32 -8.79 0.76
CA ARG A 52 3.06 -9.93 1.64
C ARG A 52 4.41 -10.59 1.97
N PRO A 53 4.91 -10.44 3.21
CA PRO A 53 6.17 -11.06 3.61
C PRO A 53 6.02 -12.57 3.75
N ASP A 54 7.10 -13.33 3.52
CA ASP A 54 7.08 -14.79 3.71
C ASP A 54 7.05 -15.19 5.19
N ASN A 55 7.64 -14.35 6.04
CA ASN A 55 7.76 -14.55 7.49
C ASN A 55 7.37 -13.26 8.22
N SER A 56 7.31 -13.30 9.55
CA SER A 56 7.06 -12.08 10.32
C SER A 56 8.15 -11.05 10.01
N GLN A 57 7.75 -9.85 9.62
CA GLN A 57 8.67 -8.84 9.09
C GLN A 57 8.22 -7.43 9.47
N SER A 58 9.19 -6.59 9.83
CA SER A 58 8.99 -5.15 10.04
C SER A 58 9.22 -4.35 8.75
N PHE A 59 8.36 -3.38 8.53
CA PHE A 59 8.44 -2.36 7.50
C PHE A 59 8.68 -1.01 8.17
N GLN A 60 9.78 -0.37 7.84
CA GLN A 60 10.18 0.93 8.38
C GLN A 60 11.08 1.63 7.36
N TRP A 61 10.98 2.97 7.31
CA TRP A 61 11.74 3.79 6.36
C TRP A 61 11.52 3.35 4.91
N ILE A 62 10.26 3.05 4.60
CA ILE A 62 9.84 2.74 3.24
C ILE A 62 10.14 3.95 2.37
N ARG A 63 10.82 3.72 1.25
CA ARG A 63 11.08 4.74 0.25
C ARG A 63 10.62 4.24 -1.10
N LEU A 64 9.89 5.08 -1.82
CA LEU A 64 9.65 4.89 -3.24
C LEU A 64 10.85 5.48 -4.00
N ASN A 65 11.31 4.74 -5.00
CA ASN A 65 12.43 5.14 -5.84
C ASN A 65 11.90 5.77 -7.13
N GLY A 66 12.52 6.87 -7.56
CA GLY A 66 12.05 7.67 -8.69
C GLY A 66 11.15 8.83 -8.25
N GLY A 67 10.29 9.29 -9.16
CA GLY A 67 9.38 10.42 -8.92
C GLY A 67 8.27 10.49 -9.96
N PRO A 68 7.43 11.54 -9.93
CA PRO A 68 6.33 11.72 -10.87
C PRO A 68 6.75 11.46 -12.32
N GLY A 69 6.06 10.53 -13.00
CA GLY A 69 6.35 10.14 -14.38
C GLY A 69 7.51 9.14 -14.57
N ASN A 70 8.24 8.77 -13.52
CA ASN A 70 9.38 7.85 -13.59
C ASN A 70 9.64 7.13 -12.26
N TRP A 71 8.66 6.37 -11.77
CA TRP A 71 8.83 5.54 -10.57
C TRP A 71 9.51 4.23 -10.92
N THR A 72 10.58 3.85 -10.20
CA THR A 72 11.47 2.76 -10.60
C THR A 72 11.64 1.66 -9.55
N GLY A 73 11.06 1.82 -8.37
CA GLY A 73 11.25 0.85 -7.30
C GLY A 73 10.71 1.28 -5.95
N TRP A 74 11.00 0.46 -4.95
CA TRP A 74 10.89 0.83 -3.54
C TRP A 74 11.93 0.09 -2.70
N SER A 75 12.16 0.56 -1.49
CA SER A 75 13.05 -0.07 -0.51
C SER A 75 12.45 -0.06 0.90
N ASN A 76 12.82 -1.06 1.69
CA ASN A 76 12.62 -1.16 3.13
C ASN A 76 14.00 -1.22 3.79
N THR A 77 14.46 -0.09 4.31
CA THR A 77 15.82 0.03 4.87
C THR A 77 15.87 -0.16 6.39
N GLY A 78 14.72 -0.32 7.06
CA GLY A 78 14.66 -0.65 8.48
C GLY A 78 14.80 -2.16 8.77
N PHE A 79 15.43 -2.48 9.90
CA PHE A 79 15.50 -3.83 10.51
C PHE A 79 15.94 -5.00 9.61
N GLY A 80 17.02 -4.82 8.85
CA GLY A 80 17.73 -5.94 8.20
C GLY A 80 17.07 -6.50 6.93
N GLY A 81 15.88 -6.00 6.57
CA GLY A 81 15.18 -6.37 5.36
C GLY A 81 14.63 -7.80 5.38
N GLY A 82 13.52 -8.02 4.67
CA GLY A 82 12.92 -9.34 4.52
C GLY A 82 12.50 -9.60 3.09
N ALA A 83 12.02 -10.81 2.83
CA ALA A 83 11.57 -11.25 1.53
C ALA A 83 10.07 -11.55 1.54
N GLY A 84 9.47 -11.45 0.37
CA GLY A 84 8.06 -11.70 0.18
C GLY A 84 7.62 -11.48 -1.26
N SER A 85 6.32 -11.54 -1.49
CA SER A 85 5.71 -11.15 -2.74
C SER A 85 5.16 -9.73 -2.66
N TYR A 86 5.09 -9.07 -3.80
CA TYR A 86 4.42 -7.78 -3.93
C TYR A 86 3.67 -7.69 -5.26
N PHE A 87 2.70 -6.80 -5.30
CA PHE A 87 2.17 -6.28 -6.54
C PHE A 87 2.10 -4.77 -6.45
N ILE A 88 2.15 -4.12 -7.61
CA ILE A 88 1.95 -2.69 -7.71
C ILE A 88 0.68 -2.39 -8.46
N ALA A 89 0.01 -1.32 -8.06
CA ALA A 89 -1.18 -0.85 -8.75
C ALA A 89 -1.19 0.66 -8.92
N ALA A 90 -1.79 1.13 -10.00
CA ALA A 90 -1.99 2.55 -10.27
C ALA A 90 -3.32 2.78 -11.00
N TYR A 91 -3.79 4.02 -11.04
CA TYR A 91 -4.97 4.43 -11.81
C TYR A 91 -4.61 4.63 -13.31
N GLN A 92 -4.10 3.56 -13.91
CA GLN A 92 -3.68 3.49 -15.31
C GLN A 92 -3.72 2.04 -15.78
N SER A 93 -4.13 1.80 -17.03
CA SER A 93 -4.14 0.46 -17.63
C SER A 93 -2.95 0.21 -18.56
N THR A 94 -2.70 -1.06 -18.90
CA THR A 94 -1.69 -1.50 -19.87
C THR A 94 -2.32 -2.43 -20.92
N PRO A 95 -1.90 -2.37 -22.20
CA PRO A 95 -2.53 -3.12 -23.29
C PRO A 95 -2.07 -4.58 -23.29
N THR A 96 -2.56 -5.38 -22.32
CA THR A 96 -2.10 -6.76 -22.11
C THR A 96 -2.89 -7.80 -22.89
N ALA A 97 -4.17 -7.56 -23.19
CA ALA A 97 -4.99 -8.52 -23.92
C ALA A 97 -4.66 -8.52 -25.42
N GLU A 98 -4.59 -9.72 -26.03
CA GLU A 98 -4.51 -9.86 -27.50
C GLU A 98 -5.84 -9.53 -28.18
N TYR A 99 -6.96 -9.88 -27.53
CA TYR A 99 -8.32 -9.67 -28.03
C TYR A 99 -9.22 -9.18 -26.88
N GLY A 100 -10.22 -8.34 -27.20
CA GLY A 100 -11.27 -7.95 -26.25
C GLY A 100 -11.58 -6.47 -26.26
N LEU A 101 -11.83 -5.93 -25.06
CA LEU A 101 -12.29 -4.56 -24.84
C LEU A 101 -11.14 -3.71 -24.29
N ARG A 102 -10.89 -2.59 -24.98
CA ARG A 102 -10.07 -1.48 -24.47
C ARG A 102 -10.86 -0.20 -24.47
N LEU A 103 -10.64 0.62 -23.45
CA LEU A 103 -11.24 1.94 -23.35
C LEU A 103 -10.15 2.99 -23.24
N TRP A 104 -10.29 4.03 -24.02
CA TRP A 104 -9.36 5.13 -24.13
C TRP A 104 -10.09 6.44 -23.83
N ASP A 105 -9.43 7.36 -23.14
CA ASP A 105 -9.96 8.71 -22.99
C ASP A 105 -9.75 9.54 -24.27
N GLY A 106 -10.27 10.78 -24.28
CA GLY A 106 -10.12 11.70 -25.41
C GLY A 106 -8.67 12.12 -25.72
N ASN A 107 -7.73 11.84 -24.81
CA ASN A 107 -6.30 12.11 -24.98
C ASN A 107 -5.50 10.85 -25.34
N SER A 108 -6.17 9.77 -25.75
CA SER A 108 -5.55 8.47 -26.05
C SER A 108 -4.80 7.84 -24.86
N LYS A 109 -5.24 8.11 -23.62
CA LYS A 109 -4.80 7.34 -22.43
C LYS A 109 -5.64 6.08 -22.31
N LEU A 110 -5.00 4.93 -22.13
CA LEU A 110 -5.69 3.67 -21.88
C LEU A 110 -6.27 3.65 -20.45
N LEU A 111 -7.58 3.61 -20.34
CA LEU A 111 -8.32 3.58 -19.07
C LEU A 111 -8.61 2.16 -18.60
N PHE A 112 -8.85 1.24 -19.53
CA PHE A 112 -9.18 -0.15 -19.26
C PHE A 112 -8.69 -1.07 -20.38
N ASP A 113 -8.22 -2.25 -19.99
CA ASP A 113 -7.93 -3.39 -20.87
C ASP A 113 -8.43 -4.65 -20.18
N ASN A 114 -9.14 -5.52 -20.89
CA ASN A 114 -9.73 -6.72 -20.31
C ASN A 114 -8.71 -7.75 -19.81
N GLY A 115 -7.43 -7.65 -20.21
CA GLY A 115 -6.35 -8.50 -19.70
C GLY A 115 -5.76 -8.01 -18.38
N THR A 116 -6.15 -6.82 -17.92
CA THR A 116 -5.58 -6.22 -16.70
C THR A 116 -6.40 -6.54 -15.45
N SER A 117 -5.78 -7.26 -14.51
CA SER A 117 -6.32 -7.45 -13.17
C SER A 117 -6.40 -6.14 -12.40
N CYS A 118 -7.40 -6.00 -11.54
CA CYS A 118 -7.48 -4.89 -10.58
C CYS A 118 -7.11 -5.34 -9.16
N ALA A 119 -6.73 -4.35 -8.35
CA ALA A 119 -6.50 -4.53 -6.93
C ALA A 119 -7.82 -4.27 -6.18
N GLN A 120 -8.32 -5.28 -5.46
CA GLN A 120 -9.53 -5.18 -4.64
C GLN A 120 -9.15 -5.03 -3.18
N PHE A 121 -9.53 -3.91 -2.55
CA PHE A 121 -9.38 -3.74 -1.11
C PHE A 121 -10.22 -4.77 -0.35
N THR A 122 -9.60 -5.47 0.58
CA THR A 122 -10.20 -6.58 1.32
C THR A 122 -10.38 -6.29 2.79
N ASN A 123 -9.53 -5.45 3.37
CA ASN A 123 -9.61 -5.08 4.78
C ASN A 123 -8.98 -3.72 5.03
N VAL A 124 -9.44 -3.06 6.09
CA VAL A 124 -8.84 -1.82 6.59
C VAL A 124 -8.75 -1.88 8.11
N ILE A 125 -7.56 -1.57 8.62
CA ILE A 125 -7.36 -1.36 10.06
C ILE A 125 -7.46 0.15 10.30
N THR A 126 -8.42 0.54 11.14
CA THR A 126 -8.61 1.93 11.60
C THR A 126 -8.58 2.05 13.12
N GLY A 127 -8.68 0.93 13.85
CA GLY A 127 -8.63 0.87 15.30
C GLY A 127 -7.37 0.15 15.77
N TRP A 128 -6.72 0.72 16.79
CA TRP A 128 -5.46 0.22 17.35
C TRP A 128 -5.58 0.05 18.86
N ASN A 129 -5.17 -1.10 19.36
CA ASN A 129 -5.11 -1.38 20.79
C ASN A 129 -3.73 -0.99 21.33
N PHE A 130 -3.68 -0.06 22.28
CA PHE A 130 -2.44 0.41 22.88
C PHE A 130 -1.88 -0.62 23.84
N LEU A 131 -0.63 -1.01 23.62
CA LEU A 131 0.08 -2.02 24.42
C LEU A 131 0.97 -1.42 25.51
N GLY A 132 1.22 -0.10 25.42
CA GLY A 132 2.05 0.61 26.38
C GLY A 132 3.18 1.39 25.71
N SER A 133 3.89 2.15 26.54
CA SER A 133 5.09 2.88 26.16
C SER A 133 6.27 2.50 27.03
N SER A 134 7.47 2.67 26.50
CA SER A 134 8.73 2.42 27.20
C SER A 134 9.79 3.43 26.80
N ASN A 135 10.74 3.70 27.70
CA ASN A 135 11.85 4.60 27.46
C ASN A 135 13.16 3.80 27.55
N PRO A 136 13.62 3.15 26.46
CA PRO A 136 14.84 2.34 26.48
C PRO A 136 16.12 3.15 26.68
N SER A 137 16.11 4.45 26.37
CA SER A 137 17.28 5.34 26.49
C SER A 137 16.85 6.80 26.50
N VAL A 138 17.61 7.65 27.20
CA VAL A 138 17.35 9.11 27.28
C VAL A 138 17.01 9.69 25.89
N GLY A 139 15.87 10.39 25.80
CA GLY A 139 15.41 11.03 24.56
C GLY A 139 14.77 10.09 23.53
N ARG A 140 14.57 8.80 23.84
CA ARG A 140 13.91 7.83 22.96
C ARG A 140 12.79 7.13 23.71
N TRP A 141 11.56 7.47 23.35
CA TRP A 141 10.37 6.76 23.76
C TRP A 141 9.86 5.87 22.64
N GLU A 142 9.34 4.73 23.03
CA GLU A 142 8.69 3.75 22.16
C GLU A 142 7.24 3.62 22.58
N PHE A 143 6.31 3.76 21.64
CA PHE A 143 4.90 3.52 21.84
C PHE A 143 4.45 2.38 20.95
N ARG A 144 3.70 1.42 21.50
CA ARG A 144 3.35 0.18 20.80
C ARG A 144 1.85 -0.01 20.76
N TRP A 145 1.36 -0.44 19.59
CA TRP A 145 -0.03 -0.83 19.40
C TRP A 145 -0.12 -2.13 18.60
N ASN A 146 -1.27 -2.79 18.69
CA ASN A 146 -1.59 -3.87 17.78
C ASN A 146 -3.01 -3.81 17.23
N ALA A 147 -3.22 -4.52 16.13
CA ALA A 147 -4.53 -4.78 15.57
C ALA A 147 -4.55 -6.20 14.99
N GLY A 148 -5.52 -7.01 15.39
CA GLY A 148 -5.71 -8.35 14.85
C GLY A 148 -6.21 -8.31 13.42
N VAL A 149 -5.60 -9.09 12.54
CA VAL A 149 -6.02 -9.21 11.13
C VAL A 149 -5.64 -10.60 10.60
N PRO A 150 -6.51 -11.29 9.87
CA PRO A 150 -6.16 -12.58 9.28
C PRO A 150 -5.11 -12.46 8.18
N LEU A 151 -3.85 -12.68 8.53
CA LEU A 151 -2.66 -12.56 7.68
C LEU A 151 -2.46 -13.76 6.74
N ASN A 152 -3.06 -14.90 7.08
CA ASN A 152 -2.98 -16.15 6.30
C ASN A 152 -3.99 -16.23 5.14
N THR A 153 -4.81 -15.20 4.93
CA THR A 153 -5.87 -15.21 3.90
C THR A 153 -5.40 -14.76 2.52
N GLY A 154 -4.09 -14.54 2.33
CA GLY A 154 -3.52 -14.12 1.05
C GLY A 154 -3.65 -12.64 0.74
N ASN A 155 -3.96 -11.82 1.74
CA ASN A 155 -3.96 -10.37 1.64
C ASN A 155 -2.54 -9.81 1.49
N TYR A 156 -2.44 -8.65 0.84
CA TYR A 156 -1.23 -7.84 0.77
C TYR A 156 -1.50 -6.48 1.42
N MET A 157 -0.56 -5.99 2.23
CA MET A 157 -0.65 -4.71 2.94
C MET A 157 -0.09 -3.56 2.10
N LEU A 158 -0.80 -2.44 2.06
CA LEU A 158 -0.31 -1.21 1.44
C LEU A 158 0.81 -0.59 2.29
N ILE A 159 2.03 -0.49 1.73
CA ILE A 159 3.18 0.05 2.46
C ILE A 159 3.42 1.54 2.25
N ASN A 160 2.72 2.19 1.31
CA ASN A 160 2.87 3.62 1.03
C ASN A 160 2.65 4.48 2.29
N ASN A 161 1.68 4.12 3.12
CA ASN A 161 1.37 4.84 4.36
C ASN A 161 2.48 4.70 5.42
N ILE A 162 3.34 3.70 5.30
CA ILE A 162 4.47 3.45 6.23
C ILE A 162 5.70 4.29 5.85
N ALA A 163 5.71 4.90 4.66
CA ALA A 163 6.79 5.79 4.22
C ALA A 163 6.80 7.15 4.94
N MET A 164 5.72 7.48 5.67
CA MET A 164 5.55 8.77 6.34
C MET A 164 5.76 8.63 7.85
N ASP A 165 6.35 9.67 8.46
CA ASP A 165 6.41 9.79 9.91
C ASP A 165 5.06 10.27 10.46
N ILE A 166 4.73 9.89 11.71
CA ILE A 166 3.49 10.32 12.37
C ILE A 166 3.78 11.55 13.25
N PRO A 167 3.02 12.65 13.14
CA PRO A 167 3.24 13.83 13.99
C PRO A 167 2.93 13.52 15.46
N GLY A 168 3.85 13.91 16.34
CA GLY A 168 3.62 14.08 17.78
C GLY A 168 3.18 15.51 18.10
N ARG A 169 3.36 15.93 19.35
CA ARG A 169 3.04 17.30 19.78
C ARG A 169 4.00 18.32 19.20
N ASP A 170 5.30 18.07 19.34
CA ASP A 170 6.38 18.99 18.96
C ASP A 170 7.38 18.34 17.99
N THR A 171 7.33 17.00 17.82
CA THR A 171 8.24 16.24 16.96
C THR A 171 7.51 15.26 16.04
N PHE A 172 8.27 14.53 15.21
CA PHE A 172 7.76 13.44 14.37
C PHE A 172 8.19 12.08 14.94
N SER A 173 7.27 11.14 14.91
CA SER A 173 7.49 9.75 15.30
C SER A 173 7.83 8.88 14.10
N LYS A 174 8.94 8.15 14.20
CA LYS A 174 9.29 7.15 13.20
C LYS A 174 8.31 5.98 13.28
N LEU A 175 7.64 5.69 12.17
CA LEU A 175 6.66 4.61 12.07
C LEU A 175 7.34 3.31 11.64
N SER A 176 7.08 2.24 12.40
CA SER A 176 7.35 0.87 11.97
C SER A 176 6.07 0.05 12.09
N CYS A 177 5.75 -0.73 11.06
CA CYS A 177 4.68 -1.72 11.11
C CYS A 177 5.28 -3.11 10.98
N THR A 178 5.01 -3.99 11.93
CA THR A 178 5.46 -5.38 11.91
C THR A 178 4.30 -6.28 11.60
N TRP A 179 4.45 -7.04 10.52
CA TRP A 179 3.59 -8.15 10.19
C TRP A 179 3.96 -9.32 11.10
N ASP A 180 3.06 -9.72 12.01
CA ASP A 180 3.32 -10.82 12.94
C ASP A 180 2.38 -12.01 12.67
N TYR A 181 2.91 -13.02 11.99
CA TYR A 181 2.19 -14.26 11.72
C TYR A 181 1.93 -15.10 12.98
N GLY A 182 2.74 -14.97 14.04
CA GLY A 182 2.56 -15.74 15.27
C GLY A 182 1.31 -15.34 16.05
N SER A 183 1.03 -14.04 16.07
CA SER A 183 -0.16 -13.47 16.74
C SER A 183 -1.30 -13.12 15.78
N ASN A 184 -1.11 -13.30 14.47
CA ASN A 184 -2.06 -12.91 13.42
C ASN A 184 -2.48 -11.43 13.57
N SER A 185 -1.48 -10.56 13.73
CA SER A 185 -1.67 -9.14 13.99
C SER A 185 -0.65 -8.27 13.28
N ILE A 186 -1.00 -6.99 13.11
CA ILE A 186 -0.01 -5.95 12.82
C ILE A 186 0.35 -5.27 14.13
N MET A 187 1.66 -5.12 14.37
CA MET A 187 2.20 -4.34 15.48
C MET A 187 2.73 -3.01 14.95
N VAL A 188 2.29 -1.91 15.54
CA VAL A 188 2.83 -0.58 15.26
C VAL A 188 3.81 -0.21 16.36
N LEU A 189 4.96 0.32 15.96
CA LEU A 189 5.94 0.94 16.84
C LEU A 189 6.16 2.38 16.36
N LEU A 190 5.90 3.33 17.25
CA LEU A 190 6.30 4.72 17.09
C LEU A 190 7.51 5.04 17.97
N GLN A 191 8.48 5.76 17.42
CA GLN A 191 9.65 6.22 18.15
C GLN A 191 9.83 7.73 18.03
N ASN A 192 9.84 8.44 19.16
CA ASN A 192 10.07 9.88 19.26
C ASN A 192 10.67 10.26 20.63
N ILE A 193 10.59 11.55 21.02
CA ILE A 193 11.13 12.06 22.29
C ILE A 193 10.20 11.90 23.50
N GLY A 194 9.04 11.25 23.35
CA GLY A 194 8.05 11.06 24.42
C GLY A 194 6.88 12.04 24.41
N ASP A 195 6.75 12.84 23.34
CA ASP A 195 5.70 13.83 23.16
C ASP A 195 4.50 13.30 22.35
N PHE A 196 4.39 11.99 22.15
CA PHE A 196 3.25 11.38 21.45
C PHE A 196 2.09 11.12 22.43
N ASN A 197 0.86 11.47 22.03
CA ASN A 197 -0.33 11.10 22.78
C ASN A 197 -0.73 9.66 22.45
N ALA A 198 -0.60 8.74 23.41
CA ALA A 198 -0.93 7.33 23.23
C ALA A 198 -2.37 7.05 22.74
N GLY A 199 -3.31 7.96 23.03
CA GLY A 199 -4.70 7.86 22.58
C GLY A 199 -4.97 8.39 21.16
N ALA A 200 -3.94 8.88 20.45
CA ALA A 200 -4.08 9.60 19.19
C ALA A 200 -3.43 8.91 17.98
N LEU A 201 -3.44 7.56 17.93
CA LEU A 201 -2.96 6.82 16.76
C LEU A 201 -4.07 6.72 15.70
N PHE A 202 -4.01 7.60 14.69
CA PHE A 202 -4.92 7.62 13.54
C PHE A 202 -4.23 7.11 12.26
N LEU A 203 -3.78 5.85 12.28
CA LEU A 203 -3.09 5.23 11.15
C LEU A 203 -4.02 4.24 10.42
N PRO A 204 -4.58 4.60 9.25
CA PRO A 204 -5.28 3.63 8.42
C PRO A 204 -4.27 2.72 7.70
N LEU A 205 -4.47 1.40 7.82
CA LEU A 205 -3.68 0.41 7.12
C LEU A 205 -4.58 -0.47 6.26
N MET A 206 -4.35 -0.43 4.96
CA MET A 206 -5.22 -1.07 3.97
C MET A 206 -4.61 -2.38 3.46
N PHE A 207 -5.48 -3.33 3.15
CA PHE A 207 -5.12 -4.60 2.55
C PHE A 207 -5.87 -4.80 1.23
N SER A 208 -5.23 -5.49 0.29
CA SER A 208 -5.79 -5.76 -1.02
C SER A 208 -5.38 -7.14 -1.54
N LYS A 209 -6.12 -7.61 -2.55
CA LYS A 209 -5.81 -8.81 -3.33
C LYS A 209 -5.92 -8.52 -4.83
N PRO A 210 -5.11 -9.20 -5.67
CA PRO A 210 -5.38 -9.29 -7.09
C PRO A 210 -6.70 -10.03 -7.34
N THR A 211 -7.56 -9.47 -8.19
CA THR A 211 -8.72 -10.17 -8.74
C THR A 211 -8.43 -10.56 -10.18
N SER A 212 -8.60 -11.85 -10.49
CA SER A 212 -8.65 -12.40 -11.84
C SER A 212 -10.03 -12.22 -12.46
#